data_AF-A0A350P3L0-F1
#
_entry.id   AF-A0A350P3L0-F1
#
_cell.length_a   1.000
_cell.length_b   1.000
_cell.length_c   1.000
_cell.angle_alpha   90.00
_cell.angle_beta   90.00
_cell.angle_gamma   90.00
#
_symmetry.space_group_name_H-M   'P 1'
#
loop_
_entity.id
_entity.type
_entity.pdbx_description
1 polymer ?
#
loop_
_entity_poly.entity_id
_entity_poly.type
_entity_poly.pdbx_seq_one_letter_code
_entity_poly.pdbx_strand_id
1 'polypeptide(L)'
;DNGLEYSVTAFHNDFDDKIAVASCELENCLDDTDRYNINIDEAESYGAELAAKYSVGNWSFNGAYSYTRSEQITGDNEGLPLVQQPKHLFTLNSTYRLSDTGELWSRWTVRGEAAALTSVSSRSVLSPGIGLFDIGYNTKLTRNVKLQTGLYNAFDKTMRYAEYGYVEDGRRLWLGVNWTF
;
A
#
# COMPACT_ATOMS: atom_id res chain seq x y z
N ASP A 1 29.72 9.65 11.70
CA ASP A 1 28.90 9.69 10.47
C ASP A 1 27.57 9.02 10.74
N ASN A 2 26.51 9.82 10.87
CA ASN A 2 25.19 9.32 11.23
C ASN A 2 24.58 8.68 9.98
N GLY A 3 24.51 7.35 9.94
CA GLY A 3 23.97 6.54 8.85
C GLY A 3 22.45 6.66 8.64
N LEU A 4 21.87 7.84 8.89
CA LEU A 4 20.47 8.17 8.76
C LEU A 4 20.27 9.07 7.53
N GLU A 5 19.48 8.60 6.58
CA GLU A 5 18.93 9.38 5.48
C GLU A 5 17.42 9.45 5.67
N TYR A 6 16.81 10.62 5.49
CA TYR A 6 15.36 10.75 5.56
C TYR A 6 14.84 11.84 4.62
N SER A 7 13.59 11.70 4.20
CA SER A 7 12.85 12.70 3.44
C SER A 7 11.46 12.86 4.04
N VAL A 8 11.02 14.10 4.20
CA VAL A 8 9.66 14.44 4.61
C VAL A 8 9.08 15.36 3.55
N THR A 9 7.90 15.01 3.06
CA THR A 9 7.15 15.79 2.08
C THR A 9 5.76 16.05 2.64
N ALA A 10 5.27 17.27 2.49
CA ALA A 10 3.86 17.59 2.66
C ALA A 10 3.33 18.10 1.32
N PHE A 11 2.09 17.77 1.00
CA PHE A 11 1.47 18.16 -0.25
C PHE A 11 0.01 18.54 -0.03
N HIS A 12 -0.46 19.42 -0.90
CA HIS A 12 -1.85 19.79 -1.07
C HIS A 12 -2.06 20.00 -2.57
N ASN A 13 -3.03 19.32 -3.15
CA ASN A 13 -3.36 19.41 -4.57
C ASN A 13 -4.83 19.75 -4.70
N ASP A 14 -5.10 20.81 -5.45
CA ASP A 14 -6.43 21.25 -5.84
C ASP A 14 -6.68 20.84 -7.29
N PHE A 15 -7.88 20.35 -7.57
CA PHE A 15 -8.33 19.96 -8.90
C PHE A 15 -9.58 20.75 -9.24
N ASP A 16 -9.48 21.57 -10.29
CA ASP A 16 -10.60 22.31 -10.86
C ASP A 16 -11.13 21.60 -12.12
N ASP A 17 -12.42 21.75 -12.40
CA ASP A 17 -13.10 21.18 -13.57
C ASP A 17 -12.84 19.67 -13.76
N LYS A 18 -12.79 18.92 -12.65
CA LYS A 18 -12.44 17.51 -12.70
C LYS A 18 -13.57 16.69 -13.31
N ILE A 19 -13.26 16.00 -14.42
CA ILE A 19 -14.19 15.04 -15.02
C ILE A 19 -14.14 13.71 -14.27
N ALA A 20 -15.27 13.27 -13.73
CA ALA A 20 -15.48 11.95 -13.16
C ALA A 20 -16.48 11.14 -13.99
N VAL A 21 -16.41 9.81 -13.86
CA VAL A 21 -17.33 8.88 -14.54
C VAL A 21 -18.43 8.48 -13.56
N ALA A 22 -19.68 8.74 -13.91
CA ALA A 22 -20.85 8.34 -13.13
C ALA A 22 -21.62 7.20 -13.81
N SER A 23 -22.27 6.37 -13.00
CA SER A 23 -23.26 5.40 -13.46
C SER A 23 -24.46 6.14 -14.05
N CYS A 24 -24.96 5.68 -15.20
CA CYS A 24 -26.12 6.26 -15.86
C CYS A 24 -27.40 5.91 -15.07
N GLU A 25 -27.96 6.89 -14.34
CA GLU A 25 -29.20 6.72 -13.53
C GLU A 25 -30.44 7.32 -14.20
N LEU A 26 -30.35 7.75 -15.46
CA LEU A 26 -31.45 8.35 -16.22
C LEU A 26 -32.33 7.28 -16.88
N GLU A 27 -33.63 7.55 -17.08
CA GLU A 27 -34.58 6.62 -17.73
C GLU A 27 -34.21 6.23 -19.17
N ASN A 28 -33.33 6.98 -19.83
CA ASN A 28 -32.90 6.78 -21.20
C ASN A 28 -31.56 6.02 -21.35
N CYS A 29 -31.00 5.51 -20.26
CA CYS A 29 -29.87 4.59 -20.31
C CYS A 29 -30.38 3.23 -20.80
N LEU A 30 -29.76 2.67 -21.84
CA LEU A 30 -30.21 1.43 -22.48
C LEU A 30 -29.67 0.19 -21.76
N ASP A 31 -28.58 0.36 -21.00
CA ASP A 31 -27.86 -0.70 -20.30
C ASP A 31 -27.41 -0.21 -18.89
N ASP A 32 -27.42 -1.09 -17.89
CA ASP A 32 -26.98 -0.78 -16.52
C ASP A 32 -25.46 -0.57 -16.41
N THR A 33 -24.73 -0.94 -17.45
CA THR A 33 -23.31 -0.65 -17.65
C THR A 33 -23.03 0.71 -18.30
N ASP A 34 -24.05 1.46 -18.73
CA ASP A 34 -23.87 2.78 -19.32
C ASP A 34 -23.20 3.75 -18.32
N ARG A 35 -22.27 4.56 -18.82
CA ARG A 35 -21.50 5.54 -18.05
C ARG A 35 -21.45 6.88 -18.76
N TYR A 36 -21.51 7.98 -18.01
CA TYR A 36 -21.32 9.33 -18.57
C TYR A 36 -20.34 10.14 -17.73
N ASN A 37 -19.72 11.12 -18.39
CA ASN A 37 -18.79 12.04 -17.77
C ASN A 37 -19.56 13.17 -17.08
N ILE A 38 -19.29 13.37 -15.79
CA ILE A 38 -19.76 14.52 -15.02
C ILE A 38 -18.56 15.38 -14.65
N ASN A 39 -18.73 16.70 -14.69
CA ASN A 39 -17.78 17.60 -14.07
C ASN A 39 -18.14 17.66 -12.58
N ILE A 40 -17.24 17.18 -11.71
CA ILE A 40 -17.39 17.26 -10.25
C ILE A 40 -16.82 18.55 -9.67
N ASP A 41 -16.42 19.48 -10.55
CA ASP A 41 -15.95 20.83 -10.28
C ASP A 41 -14.68 20.82 -9.42
N GLU A 42 -14.80 20.90 -8.10
CA GLU A 42 -13.66 20.97 -7.19
C GLU A 42 -13.39 19.66 -6.44
N ALA A 43 -12.11 19.31 -6.35
CA ALA A 43 -11.63 18.18 -5.57
C ALA A 43 -10.26 18.47 -4.97
N GLU A 44 -9.96 17.88 -3.80
CA GLU A 44 -8.69 18.07 -3.11
C GLU A 44 -8.01 16.73 -2.79
N SER A 45 -6.68 16.75 -2.76
CA SER A 45 -5.86 15.66 -2.22
C SER A 45 -4.65 16.20 -1.49
N TYR A 46 -4.58 15.94 -0.18
CA TYR A 46 -3.52 16.43 0.69
C TYR A 46 -2.97 15.33 1.60
N GLY A 47 -1.77 15.57 2.10
CA GLY A 47 -1.10 14.54 2.86
C GLY A 47 0.34 14.86 3.23
N ALA A 48 0.97 13.85 3.82
CA ALA A 48 2.38 13.88 4.17
C ALA A 48 3.01 12.51 3.96
N GLU A 49 4.26 12.52 3.52
CA GLU A 49 5.07 11.34 3.28
C GLU A 49 6.37 11.44 4.06
N LEU A 50 6.77 10.33 4.67
CA LEU A 50 8.04 10.16 5.34
C LEU A 50 8.71 8.93 4.75
N ALA A 51 9.98 9.05 4.37
CA ALA A 51 10.84 7.92 4.09
C ALA A 51 12.13 8.06 4.89
N ALA A 52 12.62 6.96 5.45
CA ALA A 52 13.84 6.95 6.24
C ALA A 52 14.63 5.65 6.02
N LYS A 53 15.94 5.80 5.86
CA LYS A 53 16.91 4.71 5.85
C LYS A 53 17.88 4.94 6.98
N TYR A 54 18.11 3.92 7.80
CA TYR A 54 19.00 4.04 8.94
C TYR A 54 19.85 2.79 9.10
N SER A 55 21.17 2.96 9.16
CA SER A 55 22.11 1.88 9.45
C SER A 55 22.85 2.13 10.75
N VAL A 56 22.83 1.16 11.66
CA VAL A 56 23.51 1.22 12.96
C VAL A 56 24.05 -0.14 13.36
N GLY A 57 25.38 -0.22 13.55
CA GLY A 57 26.06 -1.48 13.82
C GLY A 57 25.75 -2.53 12.74
N ASN A 58 25.16 -3.65 13.14
CA ASN A 58 24.76 -4.73 12.24
C ASN A 58 23.32 -4.61 11.71
N TRP A 59 22.60 -3.55 12.08
CA TRP A 59 21.22 -3.32 11.65
C TRP A 59 21.15 -2.34 10.49
N SER A 60 20.22 -2.61 9.57
CA SER A 60 19.78 -1.69 8.53
C SER A 60 18.26 -1.64 8.53
N PHE A 61 17.70 -0.44 8.47
CA PHE A 61 16.28 -0.17 8.45
C PHE A 61 15.96 0.68 7.22
N ASN A 62 14.86 0.36 6.53
CA ASN A 62 14.32 1.16 5.45
C ASN A 62 12.79 1.20 5.59
N GLY A 63 12.26 2.35 5.96
CA GLY A 63 10.84 2.55 6.21
C GLY A 63 10.25 3.69 5.41
N ALA A 64 8.97 3.58 5.12
CA ALA A 64 8.18 4.63 4.50
C ALA A 64 6.79 4.67 5.14
N TYR A 65 6.24 5.87 5.30
CA TYR A 65 4.89 6.13 5.76
C TYR A 65 4.26 7.21 4.90
N SER A 66 3.04 7.01 4.46
CA SER A 66 2.24 8.05 3.84
C SER A 66 0.87 8.19 4.51
N TYR A 67 0.47 9.44 4.71
CA TYR A 67 -0.89 9.83 4.99
C TYR A 67 -1.43 10.57 3.78
N THR A 68 -2.52 10.09 3.18
CA THR A 68 -3.18 10.74 2.06
C THR A 68 -4.68 10.77 2.30
N ARG A 69 -5.27 11.97 2.23
CA ARG A 69 -6.71 12.15 2.21
C ARG A 69 -7.08 12.84 0.90
N SER A 70 -8.10 12.30 0.24
CA SER A 70 -8.70 12.92 -0.93
C SER A 70 -10.20 13.06 -0.70
N GLU A 71 -10.77 14.12 -1.27
CA GLU A 71 -12.16 14.51 -1.04
C GLU A 71 -12.69 15.26 -2.27
N GLN A 72 -13.94 15.00 -2.63
CA GLN A 72 -14.68 15.87 -3.54
C GLN A 72 -15.21 17.06 -2.73
N ILE A 73 -15.00 18.28 -3.21
CA ILE A 73 -15.36 19.51 -2.48
C ILE A 73 -16.77 19.97 -2.83
N THR A 74 -17.28 19.62 -4.01
CA THR A 74 -18.55 20.13 -4.52
C THR A 74 -19.41 19.04 -5.15
N GLY A 75 -20.74 19.22 -5.13
CA GLY A 75 -21.69 18.31 -5.78
C GLY A 75 -22.10 17.12 -4.90
N ASP A 76 -22.78 16.14 -5.50
CA ASP A 76 -23.50 15.08 -4.75
C ASP A 76 -22.62 14.15 -3.92
N ASN A 77 -21.29 14.18 -4.11
CA ASN A 77 -20.32 13.40 -3.35
C ASN A 77 -19.40 14.28 -2.49
N GLU A 78 -19.79 15.54 -2.23
CA GLU A 78 -19.05 16.43 -1.32
C GLU A 78 -18.73 15.71 0.00
N GLY A 79 -17.47 15.79 0.44
CA GLY A 79 -17.02 15.10 1.65
C GLY A 79 -16.55 13.66 1.45
N LEU A 80 -16.77 13.06 0.28
CA LEU A 80 -16.46 11.66 0.01
C LEU A 80 -15.10 11.47 -0.70
N PRO A 81 -14.43 10.32 -0.51
CA PRO A 81 -13.15 10.04 -1.15
C PRO A 81 -13.23 10.05 -2.68
N LEU A 82 -12.23 10.62 -3.34
CA LEU A 82 -12.17 10.68 -4.82
C LEU A 82 -11.93 9.32 -5.48
N VAL A 83 -11.17 8.45 -4.83
CA VAL A 83 -10.76 7.13 -5.33
C VAL A 83 -10.66 6.16 -4.17
N GLN A 84 -10.67 4.86 -4.48
CA GLN A 84 -10.38 3.83 -3.50
C GLN A 84 -8.91 3.88 -3.08
N GLN A 85 -8.60 4.60 -1.99
CA GLN A 85 -7.27 4.62 -1.42
C GLN A 85 -7.29 4.48 0.11
N PRO A 86 -6.33 3.74 0.69
CA PRO A 86 -6.12 3.73 2.13
C PRO A 86 -5.52 5.06 2.58
N LYS A 87 -6.00 5.60 3.70
CA LYS A 87 -5.47 6.86 4.24
C LYS A 87 -4.06 6.75 4.80
N HIS A 88 -3.70 5.55 5.28
CA HIS A 88 -2.42 5.29 5.91
C HIS A 88 -1.74 4.10 5.22
N LEU A 89 -0.51 4.29 4.78
CA LEU A 89 0.35 3.22 4.29
C LEU A 89 1.68 3.26 5.05
N PHE A 90 2.13 2.12 5.55
CA PHE A 90 3.39 2.00 6.25
C PHE A 90 4.13 0.74 5.78
N THR A 91 5.43 0.89 5.53
CA THR A 91 6.33 -0.23 5.27
C THR A 91 7.58 -0.05 6.12
N LEU A 92 8.10 -1.15 6.67
CA LEU A 92 9.39 -1.17 7.35
C LEU A 92 10.11 -2.47 7.02
N ASN A 93 11.24 -2.34 6.32
CA ASN A 93 12.17 -3.44 6.10
C ASN A 93 13.31 -3.32 7.09
N SER A 94 13.63 -4.41 7.77
CA SER A 94 14.75 -4.50 8.71
C SER A 94 15.66 -5.63 8.31
N THR A 95 16.97 -5.41 8.32
CA THR A 95 17.98 -6.44 8.08
C THR A 95 18.98 -6.43 9.24
N TYR A 96 19.27 -7.61 9.78
CA TYR A 96 20.31 -7.82 10.77
C TYR A 96 21.39 -8.73 10.22
N ARG A 97 22.61 -8.22 10.12
CA ARG A 97 23.78 -9.00 9.68
C ARG A 97 24.29 -9.84 10.85
N LEU A 98 24.06 -11.16 10.77
CA LEU A 98 24.55 -12.12 11.76
C LEU A 98 26.06 -12.36 11.60
N SER A 99 26.54 -12.39 10.36
CA SER A 99 27.94 -12.61 9.99
C SER A 99 28.21 -12.08 8.57
N ASP A 100 29.43 -12.25 8.05
CA ASP A 100 29.77 -11.90 6.67
C ASP A 100 29.05 -12.76 5.61
N THR A 101 28.45 -13.88 6.05
CA THR A 101 27.75 -14.84 5.20
C THR A 101 26.27 -14.95 5.48
N GLY A 102 25.78 -14.53 6.65
CA GLY A 102 24.38 -14.70 7.07
C GLY A 102 23.70 -13.40 7.47
N GLU A 103 22.44 -13.26 7.07
CA GLU A 103 21.57 -12.14 7.46
C GLU A 103 20.15 -12.61 7.74
N LEU A 104 19.52 -12.00 8.74
CA LEU A 104 18.08 -12.08 8.96
C LEU A 104 17.44 -10.83 8.37
N TRP A 105 16.27 -10.99 7.75
CA TRP A 105 15.47 -9.87 7.30
C TRP A 105 14.04 -10.02 7.79
N SER A 106 13.36 -8.89 7.98
CA SER A 106 11.94 -8.85 8.25
C SER A 106 11.29 -7.67 7.55
N ARG A 107 9.99 -7.78 7.31
CA ARG A 107 9.18 -6.74 6.68
C ARG A 107 7.86 -6.59 7.41
N TRP A 108 7.53 -5.36 7.76
CA TRP A 108 6.18 -4.97 8.13
C TRP A 108 5.54 -4.20 6.98
N THR A 109 4.32 -4.54 6.63
CA THR A 109 3.48 -3.79 5.69
C THR A 109 2.14 -3.56 6.34
N VAL A 110 1.74 -2.30 6.53
CA VAL A 110 0.44 -1.93 7.08
C VAL A 110 -0.29 -1.05 6.09
N ARG A 111 -1.51 -1.44 5.76
CA ARG A 111 -2.44 -0.70 4.92
C ARG A 111 -3.67 -0.38 5.77
N GLY A 112 -4.00 0.90 5.89
CA GLY A 112 -5.22 1.34 6.55
C GLY A 112 -6.47 0.91 5.79
N GLU A 113 -7.63 1.16 6.38
CA GLU A 113 -8.91 0.97 5.68
C GLU A 113 -8.95 1.83 4.40
N ALA A 114 -9.47 1.24 3.34
CA ALA A 114 -9.74 1.93 2.08
C ALA A 114 -11.25 2.00 1.86
N ALA A 115 -11.75 3.22 1.73
CA ALA A 115 -13.12 3.47 1.35
C ALA A 115 -13.17 4.03 -0.07
N ALA A 116 -14.26 3.77 -0.78
CA ALA A 116 -14.55 4.43 -2.03
C ALA A 116 -16.04 4.67 -2.18
N LEU A 117 -16.39 5.37 -3.25
CA LEU A 117 -17.76 5.52 -3.71
C LEU A 117 -18.29 4.17 -4.21
N THR A 118 -19.51 3.82 -3.81
CA THR A 118 -20.24 2.63 -4.27
C THR A 118 -21.38 2.94 -5.23
N SER A 119 -21.84 4.20 -5.27
CA SER A 119 -22.77 4.76 -6.25
C SER A 119 -22.57 6.28 -6.33
N VAL A 120 -23.33 6.96 -7.18
CA VAL A 120 -23.51 8.42 -7.04
C VAL A 120 -24.11 8.64 -5.65
N SER A 121 -23.47 9.48 -4.82
CA SER A 121 -23.83 9.85 -3.44
C SER A 121 -23.68 8.79 -2.33
N SER A 122 -23.03 7.64 -2.55
CA SER A 122 -22.80 6.65 -1.47
C SER A 122 -21.35 6.20 -1.31
N ARG A 123 -20.94 5.97 -0.06
CA ARG A 123 -19.62 5.46 0.32
C ARG A 123 -19.75 4.11 1.03
N SER A 124 -18.84 3.19 0.70
CA SER A 124 -18.61 1.98 1.50
C SER A 124 -17.13 1.79 1.80
N VAL A 125 -16.83 1.19 2.95
CA VAL A 125 -15.50 0.63 3.23
C VAL A 125 -15.38 -0.62 2.38
N LEU A 126 -14.56 -0.54 1.33
CA LEU A 126 -14.36 -1.64 0.39
C LEU A 126 -13.28 -2.61 0.87
N SER A 127 -12.40 -2.19 1.78
CA SER A 127 -11.31 -3.00 2.29
C SER A 127 -10.90 -2.54 3.70
N PRO A 128 -11.00 -3.41 4.72
CA PRO A 128 -10.49 -3.14 6.06
C PRO A 128 -8.98 -2.93 6.10
N GLY A 129 -8.51 -2.33 7.19
CA GLY A 129 -7.08 -2.22 7.45
C GLY A 129 -6.43 -3.57 7.72
N ILE A 130 -5.22 -3.76 7.21
CA ILE A 130 -4.45 -5.00 7.37
C ILE A 130 -2.97 -4.72 7.64
N GLY A 131 -2.39 -5.56 8.49
CA GLY A 131 -0.96 -5.59 8.78
C GLY A 131 -0.39 -6.97 8.50
N LEU A 132 0.68 -7.02 7.71
CA LEU A 132 1.44 -8.21 7.37
C LEU A 132 2.84 -8.13 7.94
N PHE A 133 3.33 -9.29 8.37
CA PHE A 133 4.69 -9.47 8.82
C PHE A 133 5.34 -10.62 8.06
N ASP A 134 6.48 -10.35 7.46
CA ASP A 134 7.33 -11.33 6.80
C ASP A 134 8.67 -11.43 7.53
N ILE A 135 9.28 -12.61 7.49
CA ILE A 135 10.61 -12.84 8.06
C ILE A 135 11.37 -13.85 7.20
N GLY A 136 12.69 -13.72 7.13
CA GLY A 136 13.51 -14.68 6.42
C GLY A 136 14.98 -14.64 6.81
N TYR A 137 15.71 -15.56 6.21
CA TYR A 137 17.14 -15.75 6.44
C TYR A 137 17.83 -16.00 5.09
N ASN A 138 18.92 -15.27 4.85
CA ASN A 138 19.74 -15.48 3.67
C ASN A 138 21.14 -15.87 4.12
N THR A 139 21.77 -16.82 3.43
CA THR A 139 23.13 -17.24 3.74
C THR A 139 23.94 -17.63 2.51
N LYS A 140 25.23 -17.27 2.50
CA LYS A 140 26.21 -17.78 1.53
C LYS A 140 26.68 -19.15 2.00
N LEU A 141 26.30 -20.20 1.27
CA LEU A 141 26.76 -21.57 1.54
C LEU A 141 28.19 -21.78 1.05
N THR A 142 28.53 -21.19 -0.10
CA THR A 142 29.88 -21.18 -0.66
C THR A 142 30.17 -19.80 -1.27
N ARG A 143 31.34 -19.62 -1.89
CA ARG A 143 31.65 -18.39 -2.66
C ARG A 143 30.70 -18.16 -3.84
N ASN A 144 30.11 -19.23 -4.37
CA ASN A 144 29.29 -19.19 -5.57
C ASN A 144 27.80 -19.45 -5.29
N VAL A 145 27.45 -20.01 -4.12
CA VAL A 145 26.09 -20.45 -3.80
C VAL A 145 25.50 -19.64 -2.63
N LYS A 146 24.32 -19.05 -2.86
CA LYS A 146 23.50 -18.39 -1.84
C LYS A 146 22.19 -19.14 -1.67
N LEU A 147 21.80 -19.38 -0.43
CA LEU A 147 20.48 -19.86 -0.04
C LEU A 147 19.68 -18.68 0.51
N GLN A 148 18.43 -18.58 0.10
CA GLN A 148 17.49 -17.57 0.56
C GLN A 148 16.22 -18.25 1.03
N THR A 149 15.75 -17.90 2.23
CA THR A 149 14.54 -18.46 2.81
C THR A 149 13.66 -17.33 3.33
N GLY A 150 12.34 -17.50 3.20
CA GLY A 150 11.38 -16.52 3.66
C GLY A 150 10.05 -17.16 4.06
N LEU A 151 9.48 -16.70 5.16
CA LEU A 151 8.12 -16.95 5.58
C LEU A 151 7.33 -15.65 5.43
N TYR A 152 6.51 -15.59 4.40
CA TYR A 152 5.63 -14.47 4.11
C TYR A 152 4.30 -14.66 4.83
N ASN A 153 3.71 -13.54 5.27
CA ASN A 153 2.47 -13.54 6.05
C ASN A 153 2.58 -14.49 7.26
N ALA A 154 3.61 -14.27 8.09
CA ALA A 154 3.96 -15.16 9.21
C ALA A 154 2.84 -15.29 10.26
N PHE A 155 1.93 -14.33 10.33
CA PHE A 155 0.73 -14.37 11.18
C PHE A 155 -0.51 -14.97 10.51
N ASP A 156 -0.39 -15.45 9.27
CA ASP A 156 -1.46 -16.14 8.51
C ASP A 156 -2.77 -15.35 8.44
N LYS A 157 -2.66 -14.07 8.06
CA LYS A 157 -3.81 -13.22 7.82
C LYS A 157 -4.48 -13.61 6.50
N THR A 158 -5.79 -13.85 6.55
CA THR A 158 -6.58 -14.23 5.38
C THR A 158 -7.28 -13.02 4.79
N MET A 159 -7.06 -12.76 3.50
CA MET A 159 -7.78 -11.72 2.75
C MET A 159 -8.77 -12.38 1.81
N ARG A 160 -10.06 -12.23 2.11
CA ARG A 160 -11.14 -12.78 1.28
C ARG A 160 -11.70 -11.71 0.38
N TYR A 161 -12.09 -12.09 -0.84
CA TYR A 161 -12.66 -11.16 -1.82
C TYR A 161 -13.87 -10.40 -1.28
N ALA A 162 -14.75 -11.07 -0.53
CA ALA A 162 -15.95 -10.47 0.07
C ALA A 162 -15.66 -9.34 1.07
N GLU A 163 -14.46 -9.31 1.65
CA GLU A 163 -14.08 -8.34 2.68
C GLU A 163 -13.07 -7.31 2.15
N TYR A 164 -12.16 -7.71 1.25
CA TYR A 164 -11.06 -6.86 0.77
C TYR A 164 -11.21 -6.42 -0.70
N GLY A 165 -12.10 -7.03 -1.48
CA GLY A 165 -12.23 -6.82 -2.92
C GLY A 165 -11.14 -7.49 -3.78
N TYR A 166 -10.24 -8.25 -3.15
CA TYR A 166 -9.20 -9.05 -3.77
C TYR A 166 -8.84 -10.24 -2.87
N VAL A 167 -8.08 -11.20 -3.40
CA VAL A 167 -7.56 -12.34 -2.65
C VAL A 167 -6.03 -12.26 -2.69
N GLU A 168 -5.41 -12.48 -1.54
CA GLU A 168 -3.96 -12.60 -1.41
C GLU A 168 -3.61 -13.98 -0.87
N ASP A 169 -2.36 -14.39 -1.09
CA ASP A 169 -1.81 -15.60 -0.51
C ASP A 169 -1.89 -15.53 1.03
N GLY A 170 -2.26 -16.66 1.65
CA GLY A 170 -2.08 -16.88 3.08
C GLY A 170 -0.60 -16.99 3.46
N ARG A 171 -0.29 -17.66 4.56
CA ARG A 171 1.12 -17.91 4.92
C ARG A 171 1.85 -18.68 3.81
N ARG A 172 3.00 -18.18 3.37
CA ARG A 172 3.78 -18.79 2.28
C ARG A 172 5.24 -18.97 2.67
N LEU A 173 5.73 -20.20 2.58
CA LEU A 173 7.16 -20.51 2.67
C LEU A 173 7.79 -20.37 1.28
N TRP A 174 8.93 -19.70 1.20
CA TRP A 174 9.69 -19.51 -0.02
C TRP A 174 11.15 -19.92 0.21
N LEU A 175 11.70 -20.65 -0.76
CA LEU A 175 13.08 -21.13 -0.77
C LEU A 175 13.68 -20.82 -2.15
N GLY A 176 14.87 -20.22 -2.16
CA GLY A 176 15.59 -19.87 -3.38
C GLY A 176 17.08 -20.19 -3.26
N VAL A 177 17.66 -20.70 -4.34
CA VAL A 177 19.11 -20.90 -4.46
C VAL A 177 19.61 -20.08 -5.63
N ASN A 178 20.61 -19.24 -5.38
CA ASN A 178 21.29 -18.45 -6.40
C ASN A 178 22.72 -18.97 -6.56
N TRP A 179 23.11 -19.28 -7.80
CA TRP A 179 24.45 -19.72 -8.16
C TRP A 179 25.08 -18.75 -9.16
N THR A 180 26.27 -18.24 -8.85
CA THR A 180 27.05 -17.35 -9.72
C THR A 180 28.33 -18.06 -10.19
N PHE A 181 28.61 -18.04 -11.50
CA PHE A 181 29.79 -18.63 -12.15
C PHE A 181 30.81 -17.56 -12.56
#